data_AF-A0A182NC03-F1
#
_entry.id   AF-A0A182NC03-F1
#
_cell.length_a   1.000
_cell.length_b   1.000
_cell.length_c   1.000
_cell.angle_alpha   90.00
_cell.angle_beta   90.00
_cell.angle_gamma   90.00
#
_symmetry.space_group_name_H-M   'P 1'
#
loop_
_entity.id
_entity.type
_entity.pdbx_description
1 polymer ?
#
loop_
_entity_poly.entity_id
_entity_poly.type
_entity_poly.pdbx_seq_one_letter_code
_entity_poly.pdbx_strand_id
1 'polypeptide(L)'
;MATRGRDLVITLKDVRVSVPVAIRRGDNANLICHYDMEGAELYSVKWYKGKREFFRYTPKEIPALKSFAVAGLSVEVRTKRKGESHDSTCPFELPAELCSNLLSSPTCRVEFEHDVVPAFGPRPLSNGSHLTLMAVESTATGKYSCEVSADLPSFDTMIVSSEMEVVDVPVTKPLITGIKQFYRIGDVVLGNCTSYNSKPAANLTWLLDDKKINATQTMQYPAYKDHQSGLDTATLGLFFHLSHHFLGRSKMKFSCVAKIHDVYEQRVDRWIEDERPKLLAASASPVGLNPVNYVHSIYDQSSAASSYHHHDGSDFDNQNSDAYMTQIQGNSRRWEGS
;
A
#
# COMPACT_ATOMS: atom_id res chain seq x y z
N MET A 1 -49.91 -2.07 -48.44
CA MET A 1 -49.04 -1.76 -47.29
C MET A 1 -48.87 -3.02 -46.48
N ALA A 2 -47.73 -3.71 -46.61
CA ALA A 2 -47.37 -4.82 -45.75
C ALA A 2 -46.19 -4.37 -44.89
N THR A 3 -46.45 -3.95 -43.66
CA THR A 3 -45.41 -3.77 -42.63
C THR A 3 -44.96 -5.16 -42.22
N ARG A 4 -43.93 -5.69 -42.89
CA ARG A 4 -43.24 -6.90 -42.44
C ARG A 4 -42.49 -6.52 -41.17
N GLY A 5 -43.06 -6.91 -40.02
CA GLY A 5 -42.42 -6.75 -38.72
C GLY A 5 -41.02 -7.34 -38.79
N ARG A 6 -40.05 -6.61 -38.26
CA ARG A 6 -38.72 -7.18 -38.01
C ARG A 6 -38.93 -8.26 -36.94
N ASP A 7 -38.68 -9.52 -37.27
CA ASP A 7 -38.57 -10.57 -36.28
C ASP A 7 -37.48 -10.14 -35.29
N LEU A 8 -37.88 -9.77 -34.08
CA LEU A 8 -36.95 -9.42 -33.01
C LEU A 8 -36.33 -10.74 -32.57
N VAL A 9 -35.11 -11.03 -33.02
CA VAL A 9 -34.38 -12.22 -32.59
C VAL A 9 -34.02 -12.01 -31.12
N ILE A 10 -34.64 -12.79 -30.24
CA ILE A 10 -34.35 -12.81 -28.80
C ILE A 10 -33.02 -13.55 -28.64
N THR A 11 -31.94 -12.82 -28.33
CA THR A 11 -30.58 -13.37 -28.20
C THR A 11 -29.86 -12.75 -27.02
N LEU A 12 -28.93 -13.50 -26.43
CA LEU A 12 -28.04 -12.98 -25.41
C LEU A 12 -27.12 -11.89 -26.00
N LYS A 13 -27.07 -10.70 -25.38
CA LYS A 13 -26.24 -9.57 -25.82
C LYS A 13 -25.47 -8.90 -24.68
N ASP A 14 -24.50 -8.07 -25.08
CA ASP A 14 -23.73 -7.17 -24.21
C ASP A 14 -23.14 -7.85 -22.97
N VAL A 15 -22.68 -9.09 -23.13
CA VAL A 15 -22.01 -9.81 -22.07
C VAL A 15 -20.63 -9.19 -21.87
N ARG A 16 -20.39 -8.61 -20.70
CA ARG A 16 -19.11 -8.00 -20.30
C ARG A 16 -18.84 -8.23 -18.83
N VAL A 17 -17.57 -8.11 -18.46
CA VAL A 17 -17.11 -8.36 -17.09
C VAL A 17 -16.45 -7.13 -16.50
N SER A 18 -16.72 -6.87 -15.23
CA SER A 18 -15.99 -5.89 -14.42
C SER A 18 -15.20 -6.64 -13.35
N VAL A 19 -13.89 -6.72 -13.57
CA VAL A 19 -12.92 -7.30 -12.63
C VAL A 19 -11.87 -6.22 -12.36
N PRO A 20 -11.50 -5.94 -11.11
CA PRO A 20 -10.44 -5.00 -10.79
C PRO A 20 -9.14 -5.41 -11.48
N VAL A 21 -8.46 -4.45 -12.12
CA VAL A 21 -7.14 -4.70 -12.72
C VAL A 21 -6.13 -5.02 -11.62
N ALA A 22 -6.20 -4.28 -10.50
CA ALA A 22 -5.37 -4.47 -9.34
C ALA A 22 -6.18 -4.35 -8.05
N ILE A 23 -5.79 -5.10 -7.02
CA ILE A 23 -6.39 -5.02 -5.70
C ILE A 23 -5.35 -5.33 -4.62
N ARG A 24 -5.42 -4.67 -3.46
CA ARG A 24 -4.47 -4.93 -2.37
C ARG A 24 -4.78 -6.28 -1.73
N ARG A 25 -3.72 -6.99 -1.34
CA ARG A 25 -3.84 -8.24 -0.58
C ARG A 25 -4.64 -8.02 0.70
N GLY A 26 -5.58 -8.92 0.98
CA GLY A 26 -6.48 -8.86 2.14
C GLY A 26 -7.75 -8.05 1.93
N ASP A 27 -7.88 -7.29 0.84
CA ASP A 27 -9.11 -6.58 0.50
C ASP A 27 -10.17 -7.55 -0.09
N ASN A 28 -11.42 -7.09 -0.15
CA ASN A 28 -12.50 -7.83 -0.80
C ASN A 28 -12.62 -7.39 -2.27
N ALA A 29 -12.61 -8.35 -3.21
CA ALA A 29 -12.79 -8.05 -4.63
C ALA A 29 -14.24 -8.27 -5.07
N ASN A 30 -14.80 -7.30 -5.78
CA ASN A 30 -16.11 -7.44 -6.42
C ASN A 30 -15.93 -7.75 -7.91
N LEU A 31 -16.53 -8.85 -8.37
CA LEU A 31 -16.59 -9.23 -9.77
C LEU A 31 -18.02 -9.14 -10.24
N ILE A 32 -18.24 -8.46 -11.36
CA ILE A 32 -19.58 -8.22 -11.90
C ILE A 32 -19.64 -8.76 -13.32
N CYS A 33 -20.70 -9.51 -13.60
CA CYS A 33 -21.02 -9.96 -14.95
C CYS A 33 -22.28 -9.24 -15.42
N HIS A 34 -22.12 -8.38 -16.41
CA HIS A 34 -23.21 -7.70 -17.08
C HIS A 34 -23.63 -8.51 -18.30
N TYR A 35 -24.93 -8.63 -18.52
CA TYR A 35 -25.51 -9.31 -19.67
C TYR A 35 -26.93 -8.78 -19.90
N ASP A 36 -27.38 -8.79 -21.15
CA ASP A 36 -28.75 -8.49 -21.55
C ASP A 36 -29.37 -9.74 -22.18
N MET A 37 -30.51 -10.18 -21.63
CA MET A 37 -31.21 -11.37 -22.11
C MET A 37 -32.18 -11.08 -23.26
N GLU A 38 -32.49 -9.81 -23.55
CA GLU A 38 -33.42 -9.37 -24.61
C GLU A 38 -34.76 -10.13 -24.68
N GLY A 39 -35.21 -10.70 -23.55
CA GLY A 39 -36.46 -11.48 -23.44
C GLY A 39 -36.28 -13.01 -23.33
N ALA A 40 -35.06 -13.55 -23.42
CA ALA A 40 -34.77 -14.95 -23.13
C ALA A 40 -34.73 -15.20 -21.61
N GLU A 41 -34.97 -16.45 -21.20
CA GLU A 41 -34.77 -16.85 -19.81
C GLU A 41 -33.29 -17.14 -19.54
N LEU A 42 -32.79 -16.81 -18.35
CA LEU A 42 -31.43 -17.15 -17.95
C LEU A 42 -31.36 -18.63 -17.56
N TYR A 43 -30.45 -19.38 -18.20
CA TYR A 43 -30.13 -20.74 -17.77
C TYR A 43 -29.11 -20.73 -16.63
N SER A 44 -27.93 -20.11 -16.83
CA SER A 44 -26.91 -20.04 -15.80
C SER A 44 -25.91 -18.90 -15.99
N VAL A 45 -25.33 -18.43 -14.88
CA VAL A 45 -24.11 -17.61 -14.84
C VAL A 45 -23.03 -18.39 -14.09
N LYS A 46 -21.88 -18.61 -14.72
CA LYS A 46 -20.75 -19.32 -14.11
C LYS A 46 -19.51 -18.43 -14.12
N TRP A 47 -18.72 -18.57 -13.06
CA TRP A 47 -17.44 -17.89 -12.91
C TRP A 47 -16.30 -18.91 -12.82
N TYR A 48 -15.25 -18.63 -13.57
CA TYR A 48 -14.05 -19.45 -13.65
C TYR A 48 -12.80 -18.65 -13.29
N LYS A 49 -11.89 -19.27 -12.55
CA LYS A 49 -10.51 -18.79 -12.41
C LYS A 49 -9.60 -19.71 -13.23
N GLY A 50 -9.06 -19.19 -14.31
CA GLY A 50 -8.36 -19.98 -15.32
C GLY A 50 -9.28 -21.01 -15.98
N LYS A 51 -9.21 -22.27 -15.55
CA LYS A 51 -10.05 -23.39 -16.05
C LYS A 51 -10.97 -23.99 -14.99
N ARG A 52 -10.93 -23.50 -13.75
CA ARG A 52 -11.69 -24.06 -12.62
C ARG A 52 -12.90 -23.20 -12.35
N GLU A 53 -14.08 -23.80 -12.42
CA GLU A 53 -15.32 -23.21 -11.93
C GLU A 53 -15.21 -23.02 -10.42
N PHE A 54 -15.55 -21.83 -9.93
CA PHE A 54 -15.54 -21.54 -8.49
C PHE A 54 -16.86 -20.95 -7.99
N PHE A 55 -17.73 -20.53 -8.89
CA PHE A 55 -19.07 -20.08 -8.56
C PHE A 55 -20.04 -20.29 -9.71
N ARG A 56 -21.29 -20.63 -9.39
CA ARG A 56 -22.38 -20.81 -10.33
C ARG A 56 -23.71 -20.34 -9.75
N TYR A 57 -24.47 -19.66 -10.59
CA TYR A 57 -25.86 -19.30 -10.37
C TYR A 57 -26.75 -19.96 -11.45
N THR A 58 -27.74 -20.74 -11.02
CA THR A 58 -28.73 -21.41 -11.87
C THR A 58 -30.12 -21.19 -11.25
N PRO A 59 -30.91 -20.20 -11.73
CA PRO A 59 -32.17 -19.79 -11.10
C PRO A 59 -33.17 -20.94 -10.86
N LYS A 60 -33.22 -21.90 -11.79
CA LYS A 60 -34.16 -23.03 -11.77
C LYS A 60 -33.73 -24.19 -10.86
N GLU A 61 -32.50 -24.17 -10.34
CA GLU A 61 -31.99 -25.21 -9.42
C GLU A 61 -32.15 -24.81 -7.94
N ILE A 62 -32.21 -25.81 -7.06
CA ILE A 62 -32.22 -25.62 -5.61
C ILE A 62 -31.03 -26.39 -5.00
N PRO A 63 -30.04 -25.72 -4.38
CA PRO A 63 -29.89 -24.27 -4.25
C PRO A 63 -29.48 -23.61 -5.58
N ALA A 64 -30.00 -22.40 -5.82
CA ALA A 64 -29.72 -21.65 -7.04
C ALA A 64 -28.28 -21.13 -7.12
N LEU A 65 -27.60 -20.95 -5.98
CA LEU A 65 -26.21 -20.50 -5.89
C LEU A 65 -25.34 -21.64 -5.37
N LYS A 66 -24.20 -21.85 -6.03
CA LYS A 66 -23.20 -22.87 -5.68
C LYS A 66 -21.81 -22.26 -5.74
N SER A 67 -20.98 -22.55 -4.74
CA SER A 67 -19.56 -22.19 -4.70
C SER A 67 -18.72 -23.44 -4.70
N PHE A 68 -17.57 -23.40 -5.37
CA PHE A 68 -16.62 -24.51 -5.44
C PHE A 68 -15.26 -24.04 -4.95
N ALA A 69 -14.59 -24.89 -4.18
CA ALA A 69 -13.30 -24.56 -3.60
C ALA A 69 -12.24 -24.42 -4.69
N VAL A 70 -11.61 -23.25 -4.76
CA VAL A 70 -10.43 -22.98 -5.57
C VAL A 70 -9.38 -22.34 -4.67
N ALA A 71 -8.15 -22.84 -4.74
CA ALA A 71 -7.05 -22.35 -3.90
C ALA A 71 -6.90 -20.83 -4.02
N GLY A 72 -6.88 -20.15 -2.86
CA GLY A 72 -6.73 -18.71 -2.76
C GLY A 72 -8.00 -17.89 -2.92
N LEU A 73 -9.17 -18.51 -3.10
CA LEU A 73 -10.46 -17.82 -3.21
C LEU A 73 -11.38 -18.20 -2.05
N SER A 74 -12.00 -17.20 -1.46
CA SER A 74 -13.09 -17.36 -0.50
C SER A 74 -14.33 -16.64 -1.04
N VAL A 75 -15.41 -17.37 -1.25
CA VAL A 75 -16.69 -16.84 -1.76
C VAL A 75 -17.75 -17.04 -0.69
N GLU A 76 -18.40 -15.95 -0.28
CA GLU A 76 -19.55 -16.04 0.63
C GLU A 76 -20.86 -16.05 -0.16
N VAL A 77 -21.60 -17.15 -0.02
CA VAL A 77 -22.92 -17.35 -0.65
C VAL A 77 -23.94 -17.62 0.44
N ARG A 78 -25.06 -16.89 0.44
CA ARG A 78 -26.24 -17.28 1.22
C ARG A 78 -26.95 -18.41 0.49
N THR A 79 -26.61 -19.65 0.82
CA THR A 79 -27.50 -20.76 0.53
C THR A 79 -28.69 -20.63 1.48
N LYS A 80 -29.91 -20.55 0.95
CA LYS A 80 -31.09 -20.78 1.79
C LYS A 80 -30.97 -22.23 2.28
N ARG A 81 -30.48 -22.45 3.50
CA ARG A 81 -30.50 -23.77 4.12
C ARG A 81 -31.97 -24.19 4.15
N LYS A 82 -32.30 -25.30 3.48
CA LYS A 82 -33.62 -25.93 3.59
C LYS A 82 -33.72 -26.43 5.05
N GLY A 83 -34.26 -25.58 5.93
CA GLY A 83 -34.27 -25.79 7.38
C GLY A 83 -34.03 -24.54 8.23
N GLU A 84 -33.63 -23.40 7.65
CA GLU A 84 -33.57 -22.13 8.39
C GLU A 84 -34.80 -21.31 8.01
N SER A 85 -35.94 -21.73 8.58
CA SER A 85 -37.03 -20.80 8.82
C SER A 85 -36.44 -19.67 9.66
N HIS A 86 -36.44 -18.46 9.10
CA HIS A 86 -36.40 -17.25 9.90
C HIS A 86 -37.73 -17.23 10.68
N ASP A 87 -37.81 -18.04 11.74
CA ASP A 87 -38.72 -17.73 12.81
C ASP A 87 -38.08 -16.56 13.53
N SER A 88 -38.66 -15.37 13.38
CA SER A 88 -38.38 -14.22 14.21
C SER A 88 -38.95 -14.47 15.61
N THR A 89 -38.44 -15.49 16.27
CA THR A 89 -38.70 -15.81 17.66
C THR A 89 -37.37 -16.13 18.32
N CYS A 90 -37.12 -15.43 19.42
CA CYS A 90 -35.87 -15.29 20.15
C CYS A 90 -35.08 -16.60 20.37
N PRO A 91 -33.74 -16.55 20.38
CA PRO A 91 -32.96 -17.56 21.08
C PRO A 91 -33.14 -17.35 22.59
N PHE A 92 -33.28 -18.46 23.32
CA PHE A 92 -33.60 -18.61 24.75
C PHE A 92 -35.09 -18.74 25.06
N GLU A 93 -35.58 -19.98 25.06
CA GLU A 93 -36.61 -20.39 26.03
C GLU A 93 -36.02 -20.24 27.44
N LEU A 94 -36.29 -19.10 28.06
CA LEU A 94 -36.36 -18.96 29.51
C LEU A 94 -37.79 -18.52 29.83
N PRO A 95 -38.52 -19.23 30.72
CA PRO A 95 -39.91 -18.90 31.03
C PRO A 95 -40.02 -17.51 31.65
N ALA A 96 -41.05 -16.76 31.24
CA ALA A 96 -41.31 -15.36 31.58
C ALA A 96 -41.54 -15.05 33.08
N GLU A 97 -41.47 -16.06 33.96
CA GLU A 97 -41.66 -15.93 35.41
C GLU A 97 -40.34 -15.61 36.17
N LEU A 98 -39.18 -15.57 35.50
CA LEU A 98 -37.89 -15.23 36.16
C LEU A 98 -37.33 -13.83 35.85
N CYS A 99 -37.95 -13.04 34.96
CA CYS A 99 -37.45 -11.70 34.60
C CYS A 99 -37.94 -10.55 35.51
N SER A 100 -38.80 -10.81 36.49
CA SER A 100 -39.39 -9.76 37.33
C SER A 100 -38.60 -9.40 38.59
N ASN A 101 -37.47 -10.06 38.90
CA ASN A 101 -36.76 -9.86 40.19
C ASN A 101 -35.25 -9.54 40.12
N LEU A 102 -34.69 -9.13 38.97
CA LEU A 102 -33.24 -8.80 38.87
C LEU A 102 -32.92 -7.34 38.50
N LEU A 103 -33.92 -6.47 38.36
CA LEU A 103 -33.72 -5.03 38.14
C LEU A 103 -33.59 -4.21 39.45
N SER A 104 -33.36 -4.86 40.59
CA SER A 104 -33.19 -4.18 41.88
C SER A 104 -31.98 -4.64 42.70
N SER A 105 -30.89 -5.07 42.05
CA SER A 105 -29.61 -5.33 42.75
C SER A 105 -28.57 -4.23 42.48
N PRO A 106 -28.03 -3.57 43.52
CA PRO A 106 -27.06 -2.47 43.37
C PRO A 106 -25.61 -2.92 43.08
N THR A 107 -25.37 -4.19 42.72
CA THR A 107 -24.01 -4.73 42.55
C THR A 107 -23.61 -5.08 41.11
N CYS A 108 -24.41 -4.74 40.09
CA CYS A 108 -23.98 -4.90 38.70
C CYS A 108 -23.03 -3.76 38.29
N ARG A 109 -21.75 -3.95 38.58
CA ARG A 109 -20.64 -3.13 38.10
C ARG A 109 -20.30 -3.60 36.68
N VAL A 110 -20.60 -2.76 35.68
CA VAL A 110 -20.19 -3.00 34.28
C VAL A 110 -18.71 -2.66 34.19
N GLU A 111 -17.87 -3.69 34.04
CA GLU A 111 -16.46 -3.51 33.70
C GLU A 111 -16.37 -3.27 32.18
N PHE A 112 -15.88 -2.09 31.79
CA PHE A 112 -15.55 -1.77 30.41
C PHE A 112 -14.14 -2.28 30.13
N GLU A 113 -14.03 -3.40 29.42
CA GLU A 113 -12.78 -3.80 28.77
C GLU A 113 -12.83 -3.36 27.30
N HIS A 114 -11.80 -2.60 26.89
CA HIS A 114 -11.68 -2.01 25.56
C HIS A 114 -11.35 -3.09 24.54
N ASP A 115 -12.37 -3.82 24.07
CA ASP A 115 -12.22 -4.76 22.97
C ASP A 115 -12.73 -4.17 21.65
N VAL A 116 -11.83 -4.21 20.68
CA VAL A 116 -11.97 -3.81 19.28
C VAL A 116 -13.31 -4.28 18.72
N VAL A 117 -14.16 -3.32 18.35
CA VAL A 117 -15.37 -3.55 17.56
C VAL A 117 -14.99 -4.28 16.26
N PRO A 118 -15.38 -5.55 16.02
CA PRO A 118 -15.31 -6.09 14.68
C PRO A 118 -16.35 -5.33 13.88
N ALA A 119 -15.97 -4.83 12.71
CA ALA A 119 -16.89 -4.19 11.77
C ALA A 119 -17.98 -5.19 11.33
N PHE A 120 -19.02 -5.37 12.15
CA PHE A 120 -20.24 -6.11 11.82
C PHE A 120 -21.14 -5.23 10.94
N GLY A 121 -20.60 -4.79 9.81
CA GLY A 121 -21.44 -4.44 8.67
C GLY A 121 -22.04 -5.73 8.09
N PRO A 122 -23.19 -5.67 7.40
CA PRO A 122 -23.69 -6.82 6.65
C PRO A 122 -22.61 -7.27 5.66
N ARG A 123 -22.21 -8.54 5.75
CA ARG A 123 -21.19 -9.12 4.86
C ARG A 123 -21.66 -8.95 3.40
N PRO A 124 -20.80 -8.49 2.47
CA PRO A 124 -21.18 -8.34 1.07
C PRO A 124 -21.58 -9.70 0.50
N LEU A 125 -22.81 -9.78 -0.03
CA LEU A 125 -23.43 -11.02 -0.47
C LEU A 125 -23.30 -11.18 -1.97
N SER A 126 -22.79 -12.35 -2.38
CA SER A 126 -22.80 -12.74 -3.79
C SER A 126 -24.23 -13.07 -4.24
N ASN A 127 -24.61 -12.59 -5.42
CA ASN A 127 -25.88 -12.87 -6.08
C ASN A 127 -25.64 -13.41 -7.51
N GLY A 128 -26.67 -13.51 -8.33
CA GLY A 128 -26.57 -14.09 -9.68
C GLY A 128 -25.66 -13.34 -10.66
N SER A 129 -25.35 -12.07 -10.43
CA SER A 129 -24.54 -11.22 -11.32
C SER A 129 -23.34 -10.56 -10.63
N HIS A 130 -23.35 -10.46 -9.30
CA HIS A 130 -22.35 -9.82 -8.47
C HIS A 130 -21.73 -10.85 -7.52
N LEU A 131 -20.42 -10.99 -7.57
CA LEU A 131 -19.65 -11.96 -6.81
C LEU A 131 -18.63 -11.24 -5.96
N THR A 132 -18.61 -11.50 -4.66
CA THR A 132 -17.59 -10.93 -3.76
C THR A 132 -16.63 -12.01 -3.30
N LEU A 133 -15.34 -11.82 -3.63
CA LEU A 133 -14.23 -12.56 -3.05
C LEU A 133 -13.81 -11.89 -1.75
N MET A 134 -13.71 -12.66 -0.68
CA MET A 134 -13.31 -12.17 0.63
C MET A 134 -11.79 -12.31 0.81
N ALA A 135 -11.17 -11.29 1.39
CA ALA A 135 -9.77 -11.27 1.81
C ALA A 135 -8.82 -11.92 0.80
N VAL A 136 -8.67 -11.29 -0.36
CA VAL A 136 -7.95 -11.88 -1.49
C VAL A 136 -6.47 -12.06 -1.17
N GLU A 137 -5.97 -13.27 -1.42
CA GLU A 137 -4.56 -13.62 -1.26
C GLU A 137 -3.80 -13.51 -2.58
N SER A 138 -2.46 -13.48 -2.52
CA SER A 138 -1.61 -13.36 -3.73
C SER A 138 -1.88 -14.45 -4.79
N THR A 139 -2.33 -15.64 -4.36
CA THR A 139 -2.74 -16.75 -5.23
C THR A 139 -4.02 -16.47 -6.02
N ALA A 140 -4.80 -15.45 -5.65
CA ALA A 140 -5.99 -15.02 -6.36
C ALA A 140 -5.66 -14.25 -7.66
N THR A 141 -4.41 -13.86 -7.91
CA THR A 141 -3.98 -13.30 -9.20
C THR A 141 -4.29 -14.26 -10.36
N GLY A 142 -4.74 -13.70 -11.48
CA GLY A 142 -4.92 -14.40 -12.74
C GLY A 142 -6.19 -14.01 -13.51
N LYS A 143 -6.51 -14.82 -14.52
CA LYS A 143 -7.67 -14.61 -15.40
C LYS A 143 -8.97 -15.12 -14.78
N TYR A 144 -9.97 -14.25 -14.77
CA TYR A 144 -11.35 -14.53 -14.37
C TYR A 144 -12.26 -14.47 -15.59
N SER A 145 -13.13 -15.46 -15.72
CA SER A 145 -14.06 -15.56 -16.84
C SER A 145 -15.49 -15.69 -16.32
N CYS A 146 -16.41 -14.92 -16.91
CA CYS A 146 -17.85 -15.09 -16.72
C CYS A 146 -18.44 -15.74 -17.97
N GLU A 147 -19.17 -16.84 -17.78
CA GLU A 147 -19.96 -17.53 -18.81
C GLU A 147 -21.45 -17.32 -18.49
N VAL A 148 -22.19 -16.77 -19.45
CA VAL A 148 -23.64 -16.59 -19.37
C VAL A 148 -24.28 -17.46 -20.43
N SER A 149 -25.26 -18.26 -20.02
CA SER A 149 -26.05 -19.12 -20.90
C SER A 149 -27.51 -18.75 -20.81
N ALA A 150 -28.13 -18.52 -21.97
CA ALA A 150 -29.57 -18.40 -22.12
C ALA A 150 -30.23 -19.78 -22.15
N ASP A 151 -31.48 -19.84 -21.71
CA ASP A 151 -32.39 -20.95 -21.90
C ASP A 151 -33.16 -20.74 -23.23
N LEU A 152 -34.24 -21.48 -23.42
CA LEU A 152 -35.19 -21.28 -24.52
C LEU A 152 -35.48 -19.77 -24.77
N PRO A 153 -35.57 -19.34 -26.03
CA PRO A 153 -35.51 -20.14 -27.27
C PRO A 153 -34.12 -20.27 -27.90
N SER A 154 -33.13 -19.45 -27.50
CA SER A 154 -31.88 -19.31 -28.25
C SER A 154 -30.76 -20.25 -27.79
N PHE A 155 -30.75 -20.65 -26.51
CA PHE A 155 -29.67 -21.45 -25.90
C PHE A 155 -28.26 -20.86 -26.10
N ASP A 156 -28.17 -19.55 -26.36
CA ASP A 156 -26.90 -18.86 -26.59
C ASP A 156 -26.01 -18.95 -25.35
N THR A 157 -24.70 -19.10 -25.57
CA THR A 157 -23.72 -19.03 -24.49
C THR A 157 -22.59 -18.10 -24.88
N MET A 158 -22.27 -17.16 -24.01
CA MET A 158 -21.17 -16.22 -24.19
C MET A 158 -20.23 -16.25 -22.99
N ILE A 159 -18.92 -16.19 -23.26
CA ILE A 159 -17.89 -16.14 -22.24
C ILE A 159 -17.00 -14.92 -22.45
N VAL A 160 -16.78 -14.16 -21.39
CA VAL A 160 -15.91 -12.99 -21.37
C VAL A 160 -14.91 -13.11 -20.23
N SER A 161 -13.74 -12.52 -20.39
CA SER A 161 -12.65 -12.65 -19.42
C SER A 161 -11.95 -11.33 -19.15
N SER A 162 -11.43 -11.19 -17.94
CA SER A 162 -10.52 -10.11 -17.53
C SER A 162 -9.49 -10.65 -16.53
N GLU A 163 -8.39 -9.94 -16.35
CA GLU A 163 -7.31 -10.32 -15.43
C GLU A 163 -7.31 -9.43 -14.19
N MET A 164 -7.00 -10.03 -13.05
CA MET A 164 -6.82 -9.36 -11.77
C MET A 164 -5.44 -9.67 -11.21
N GLU A 165 -4.74 -8.64 -10.76
CA GLU A 165 -3.49 -8.75 -10.03
C GLU A 165 -3.69 -8.36 -8.56
N VAL A 166 -3.41 -9.29 -7.65
CA VAL A 166 -3.34 -8.98 -6.22
C VAL A 166 -1.96 -8.40 -5.91
N VAL A 167 -1.95 -7.20 -5.35
CA VAL A 167 -0.73 -6.44 -5.08
C VAL A 167 -0.37 -6.45 -3.60
N ASP A 168 0.93 -6.60 -3.33
CA ASP A 168 1.53 -6.31 -2.05
C ASP A 168 2.13 -4.90 -2.12
N VAL A 169 1.59 -3.97 -1.35
CA VAL A 169 2.06 -2.57 -1.35
C VAL A 169 3.24 -2.36 -0.40
N PRO A 170 4.16 -1.41 -0.71
CA PRO A 170 5.17 -1.01 0.25
C PRO A 170 4.56 -0.48 1.54
N VAL A 171 5.11 -0.88 2.68
CA VAL A 171 4.75 -0.32 4.00
C VAL A 171 5.31 1.09 4.17
N THR A 172 6.51 1.34 3.62
CA THR A 172 7.20 2.62 3.73
C THR A 172 7.13 3.40 2.42
N LYS A 173 7.14 4.74 2.53
CA LYS A 173 7.31 5.65 1.37
C LYS A 173 8.64 5.39 0.66
N PRO A 174 8.78 5.78 -0.63
CA PRO A 174 10.03 5.64 -1.35
C PRO A 174 11.16 6.46 -0.70
N LEU A 175 12.38 5.93 -0.72
CA LEU A 175 13.56 6.55 -0.14
C LEU A 175 14.40 7.23 -1.23
N ILE A 176 14.68 8.52 -1.04
CA ILE A 176 15.65 9.25 -1.86
C ILE A 176 17.02 9.25 -1.15
N THR A 177 18.06 8.85 -1.88
CA THR A 177 19.46 8.86 -1.47
C THR A 177 20.36 9.51 -2.54
N GLY A 178 21.59 9.87 -2.20
CA GLY A 178 22.62 10.40 -3.13
C GLY A 178 22.54 11.90 -3.43
N ILE A 179 21.35 12.51 -3.32
CA ILE A 179 21.19 13.96 -3.53
C ILE A 179 21.85 14.73 -2.39
N LYS A 180 22.81 15.60 -2.73
CA LYS A 180 23.55 16.46 -1.79
C LYS A 180 22.71 17.67 -1.39
N GLN A 181 23.03 18.25 -0.23
CA GLN A 181 22.41 19.50 0.23
C GLN A 181 22.75 20.70 -0.65
N PHE A 182 23.94 20.69 -1.29
CA PHE A 182 24.49 21.78 -2.08
C PHE A 182 25.14 21.26 -3.37
N TYR A 183 25.00 22.02 -4.45
CA TYR A 183 25.63 21.76 -5.75
C TYR A 183 26.08 23.06 -6.42
N ARG A 184 27.17 22.98 -7.16
CA ARG A 184 27.66 24.05 -8.05
C ARG A 184 27.22 23.79 -9.48
N ILE A 185 27.18 24.84 -10.29
CA ILE A 185 26.94 24.70 -11.73
C ILE A 185 28.02 23.81 -12.34
N GLY A 186 27.62 22.88 -13.21
CA GLY A 186 28.49 21.86 -13.79
C GLY A 186 28.65 20.60 -12.93
N ASP A 187 28.24 20.62 -11.66
CA ASP A 187 28.22 19.41 -10.83
C ASP A 187 27.26 18.38 -11.42
N VAL A 188 27.60 17.12 -11.18
CA VAL A 188 26.75 15.98 -11.53
C VAL A 188 25.82 15.69 -10.36
N VAL A 189 24.52 15.73 -10.62
CA VAL A 189 23.50 15.27 -9.68
C VAL A 189 23.37 13.76 -9.83
N LEU A 190 23.67 13.05 -8.75
CA LEU A 190 23.51 11.60 -8.62
C LEU A 190 22.52 11.33 -7.50
N GLY A 191 21.48 10.55 -7.77
CA GLY A 191 20.54 10.16 -6.74
C GLY A 191 19.80 8.88 -7.06
N ASN A 192 19.44 8.12 -6.03
CA ASN A 192 18.64 6.92 -6.18
C ASN A 192 17.34 7.10 -5.45
N CYS A 193 16.24 6.79 -6.14
CA CYS A 193 14.96 6.58 -5.51
C CYS A 193 14.71 5.08 -5.41
N THR A 194 14.40 4.59 -4.21
CA THR A 194 14.15 3.17 -3.97
C THR A 194 12.80 2.96 -3.30
N SER A 195 12.00 2.05 -3.83
CA SER A 195 10.76 1.56 -3.20
C SER A 195 10.95 0.09 -2.84
N TYR A 196 10.89 -0.19 -1.54
CA TYR A 196 11.15 -1.52 -0.99
C TYR A 196 9.89 -2.38 -0.92
N ASN A 197 10.08 -3.70 -1.10
CA ASN A 197 9.15 -4.76 -0.71
C ASN A 197 7.71 -4.56 -1.24
N SER A 198 7.55 -4.66 -2.55
CA SER A 198 6.25 -4.63 -3.23
C SER A 198 6.09 -5.76 -4.21
N LYS A 199 4.86 -6.07 -4.59
CA LYS A 199 4.58 -6.99 -5.70
C LYS A 199 3.35 -6.50 -6.45
N PRO A 200 3.46 -6.15 -7.74
CA PRO A 200 4.69 -6.06 -8.54
C PRO A 200 5.60 -4.93 -8.06
N ALA A 201 6.82 -4.86 -8.60
CA ALA A 201 7.75 -3.76 -8.36
C ALA A 201 7.11 -2.40 -8.70
N ALA A 202 7.21 -1.44 -7.79
CA ALA A 202 6.64 -0.11 -7.99
C ALA A 202 7.26 0.63 -9.19
N ASN A 203 6.41 1.30 -9.97
CA ASN A 203 6.83 2.20 -11.04
C ASN A 203 7.30 3.52 -10.42
N LEU A 204 8.60 3.76 -10.49
CA LEU A 204 9.24 4.96 -9.97
C LEU A 204 9.30 6.06 -11.02
N THR A 205 9.13 7.31 -10.59
CA THR A 205 9.28 8.48 -11.45
C THR A 205 9.96 9.60 -10.69
N TRP A 206 11.04 10.13 -11.25
CA TRP A 206 11.68 11.36 -10.79
C TRP A 206 11.00 12.59 -11.37
N LEU A 207 10.78 13.60 -10.53
CA LEU A 207 10.32 14.93 -10.89
C LEU A 207 11.33 15.96 -10.38
N LEU A 208 11.54 17.01 -11.16
CA LEU A 208 12.26 18.21 -10.77
C LEU A 208 11.31 19.40 -10.87
N ASP A 209 11.04 20.06 -9.74
CA ASP A 209 10.06 21.14 -9.62
C ASP A 209 8.71 20.74 -10.25
N ASP A 210 8.23 19.54 -9.86
CA ASP A 210 6.99 18.89 -10.32
C ASP A 210 6.93 18.52 -11.81
N LYS A 211 8.02 18.71 -12.56
CA LYS A 211 8.14 18.29 -13.96
C LYS A 211 8.88 16.96 -14.07
N LYS A 212 8.33 16.02 -14.84
CA LYS A 212 8.96 14.71 -15.07
C LYS A 212 10.31 14.87 -15.73
N ILE A 213 11.32 14.20 -15.15
CA ILE A 213 12.67 14.15 -15.70
C ILE A 213 12.70 13.19 -16.90
N ASN A 214 13.48 13.53 -17.92
CA ASN A 214 13.60 12.73 -19.15
C ASN A 214 14.28 11.39 -18.89
N ALA A 215 13.91 10.37 -19.67
CA ALA A 215 14.49 9.02 -19.56
C ALA A 215 16.02 9.01 -19.76
N THR A 216 16.56 9.92 -20.58
CA THR A 216 18.02 10.05 -20.81
C THR A 216 18.80 10.53 -19.59
N GLN A 217 18.12 11.11 -18.60
CA GLN A 217 18.71 11.59 -17.35
C GLN A 217 18.42 10.64 -16.18
N THR A 218 17.84 9.47 -16.47
CA THR A 218 17.51 8.45 -15.47
C THR A 218 18.16 7.13 -15.82
N MET A 219 18.49 6.35 -14.80
CA MET A 219 19.06 5.02 -14.93
C MET A 219 18.11 4.00 -14.30
N GLN A 220 17.48 3.16 -15.12
CA GLN A 220 16.56 2.14 -14.63
C GLN A 220 17.36 0.90 -14.20
N TYR A 221 17.26 0.55 -12.91
CA TYR A 221 17.84 -0.68 -12.39
C TYR A 221 16.83 -1.83 -12.48
N PRO A 222 17.29 -3.08 -12.70
CA PRO A 222 16.41 -4.23 -12.61
C PRO A 222 15.84 -4.33 -11.19
N ALA A 223 14.55 -4.68 -11.09
CA ALA A 223 13.94 -4.90 -9.78
C ALA A 223 14.65 -6.07 -9.07
N TYR A 224 15.08 -5.82 -7.84
CA TYR A 224 15.68 -6.86 -7.01
C TYR A 224 14.55 -7.63 -6.33
N LYS A 225 14.51 -8.94 -6.53
CA LYS A 225 13.55 -9.83 -5.89
C LYS A 225 14.19 -10.51 -4.69
N ASP A 226 13.62 -10.29 -3.52
CA ASP A 226 14.03 -11.00 -2.32
C ASP A 226 13.56 -12.47 -2.39
N HIS A 227 14.48 -13.41 -2.19
CA HIS A 227 14.19 -14.83 -2.29
C HIS A 227 13.36 -15.35 -1.11
N GLN A 228 13.45 -14.71 0.06
CA GLN A 228 12.73 -15.16 1.25
C GLN A 228 11.28 -14.70 1.24
N SER A 229 11.03 -13.41 1.00
CA SER A 229 9.67 -12.86 0.96
C SER A 229 9.01 -12.98 -0.42
N GLY A 230 9.78 -13.12 -1.50
CA GLY A 230 9.28 -13.11 -2.87
C GLY A 230 8.80 -11.74 -3.34
N LEU A 231 9.13 -10.67 -2.62
CA LEU A 231 8.78 -9.28 -2.91
C LEU A 231 9.89 -8.59 -3.73
N ASP A 232 9.49 -7.59 -4.50
CA ASP A 232 10.36 -6.83 -5.39
C ASP A 232 10.67 -5.44 -4.83
N THR A 233 11.93 -5.04 -4.95
CA THR A 233 12.44 -3.70 -4.66
C THR A 233 12.82 -3.01 -5.96
N ALA A 234 12.16 -1.88 -6.25
CA ALA A 234 12.43 -1.05 -7.42
C ALA A 234 13.41 0.07 -7.05
N THR A 235 14.40 0.33 -7.90
CA THR A 235 15.29 1.51 -7.77
C THR A 235 15.41 2.24 -9.10
N LEU A 236 15.30 3.57 -9.07
CA LEU A 236 15.49 4.45 -10.23
C LEU A 236 16.59 5.46 -9.91
N GLY A 237 17.68 5.37 -10.65
CA GLY A 237 18.78 6.31 -10.60
C GLY A 237 18.48 7.59 -11.36
N LEU A 238 19.09 8.68 -10.90
CA LEU A 238 19.08 10.01 -11.49
C LEU A 238 20.52 10.41 -11.77
N PHE A 239 20.80 10.87 -12.99
CA PHE A 239 22.12 11.32 -13.41
C PHE A 239 21.99 12.44 -14.46
N PHE A 240 22.41 13.66 -14.12
CA PHE A 240 22.60 14.73 -15.10
C PHE A 240 23.52 15.84 -14.59
N HIS A 241 24.06 16.63 -15.52
CA HIS A 241 24.85 17.82 -15.22
C HIS A 241 23.95 19.03 -14.95
N LEU A 242 24.19 19.73 -13.84
CA LEU A 242 23.53 20.99 -13.53
C LEU A 242 23.92 22.07 -14.56
N SER A 243 22.99 22.38 -15.46
CA SER A 243 23.17 23.38 -16.52
C SER A 243 22.81 24.80 -16.06
N HIS A 244 23.30 25.80 -16.80
CA HIS A 244 22.99 27.21 -16.58
C HIS A 244 21.48 27.54 -16.70
N HIS A 245 20.65 26.67 -17.29
CA HIS A 245 19.19 26.84 -17.31
C HIS A 245 18.54 26.84 -15.92
N PHE A 246 19.26 26.36 -14.89
CA PHE A 246 18.83 26.44 -13.51
C PHE A 246 19.26 27.74 -12.80
N LEU A 247 19.98 28.65 -13.48
CA LEU A 247 20.35 29.95 -12.92
C LEU A 247 19.11 30.75 -12.53
N GLY A 248 19.12 31.26 -11.31
CA GLY A 248 18.05 32.11 -10.76
C GLY A 248 17.00 31.38 -9.92
N ARG A 249 17.04 30.04 -9.85
CA ARG A 249 16.20 29.28 -8.90
C ARG A 249 16.95 29.12 -7.59
N SER A 250 16.45 29.78 -6.55
CA SER A 250 17.03 29.73 -5.19
C SER A 250 16.79 28.40 -4.48
N LYS A 251 15.89 27.53 -4.98
CA LYS A 251 15.59 26.22 -4.42
C LYS A 251 15.19 25.25 -5.52
N MET A 252 15.79 24.06 -5.54
CA MET A 252 15.39 22.96 -6.43
C MET A 252 14.73 21.87 -5.60
N LYS A 253 13.59 21.35 -6.09
CA LYS A 253 12.85 20.25 -5.46
C LYS A 253 12.93 18.99 -6.31
N PHE A 254 13.59 17.97 -5.78
CA PHE A 254 13.58 16.63 -6.35
C PHE A 254 12.47 15.81 -5.69
N SER A 255 11.52 15.34 -6.48
CA SER A 255 10.46 14.47 -5.98
C SER A 255 10.59 13.10 -6.60
N CYS A 256 10.44 12.06 -5.79
CA CYS A 256 10.24 10.71 -6.28
C CYS A 256 8.81 10.27 -6.02
N VAL A 257 8.16 9.76 -7.06
CA VAL A 257 6.82 9.17 -7.00
C VAL A 257 6.94 7.66 -7.26
N ALA A 258 6.40 6.86 -6.34
CA ALA A 258 6.27 5.42 -6.48
C ALA A 258 4.79 5.07 -6.69
N LYS A 259 4.48 4.33 -7.75
CA LYS A 259 3.11 3.98 -8.14
C LYS A 259 2.97 2.49 -8.47
N ILE A 260 1.89 1.86 -8.01
CA ILE A 260 1.49 0.50 -8.41
C ILE A 260 0.02 0.59 -8.82
N HIS A 261 -0.25 0.39 -10.11
CA HIS A 261 -1.58 0.57 -10.71
C HIS A 261 -2.26 1.87 -10.22
N ASP A 262 -3.54 1.83 -9.93
CA ASP A 262 -4.32 2.88 -9.27
C ASP A 262 -4.46 2.65 -7.75
N VAL A 263 -3.99 1.50 -7.24
CA VAL A 263 -4.14 1.11 -5.84
C VAL A 263 -3.12 1.74 -4.91
N TYR A 264 -1.92 2.11 -5.37
CA TYR A 264 -0.87 2.72 -4.53
C TYR A 264 -0.15 3.86 -5.25
N GLU A 265 -0.04 5.01 -4.59
CA GLU A 265 0.78 6.15 -5.02
C GLU A 265 1.37 6.85 -3.80
N GLN A 266 2.69 7.03 -3.77
CA GLN A 266 3.39 7.75 -2.71
C GLN A 266 4.44 8.69 -3.29
N ARG A 267 4.62 9.86 -2.66
CA ARG A 267 5.59 10.89 -3.05
C ARG A 267 6.50 11.25 -1.89
N VAL A 268 7.79 11.40 -2.18
CA VAL A 268 8.79 11.96 -1.26
C VAL A 268 9.58 13.05 -1.96
N ASP A 269 9.75 14.17 -1.26
CA ASP A 269 10.44 15.36 -1.76
C ASP A 269 11.78 15.56 -1.04
N ARG A 270 12.78 16.03 -1.78
CA ARG A 270 14.08 16.49 -1.29
C ARG A 270 14.39 17.86 -1.88
N TRP A 271 14.68 18.79 -0.99
CA TRP A 271 15.07 20.16 -1.34
C TRP A 271 16.58 20.31 -1.30
N ILE A 272 17.13 21.05 -2.26
CA ILE A 272 18.48 21.58 -2.19
C ILE A 272 18.39 22.96 -1.56
N GLU A 273 19.16 23.19 -0.49
CA GLU A 273 19.20 24.48 0.19
C GLU A 273 20.15 25.44 -0.58
N ASP A 274 19.82 26.74 -0.57
CA ASP A 274 20.64 27.77 -1.19
C ASP A 274 21.91 28.03 -0.36
N GLU A 275 23.03 28.31 -1.03
CA GLU A 275 24.30 28.65 -0.39
C GLU A 275 24.30 30.04 0.26
N ARG A 276 23.19 30.79 0.25
CA ARG A 276 23.16 32.17 0.73
C ARG A 276 23.55 32.20 2.21
N PRO A 277 24.77 32.68 2.55
CA PRO A 277 25.18 32.74 3.94
C PRO A 277 24.24 33.72 4.63
N LYS A 278 23.67 33.34 5.78
CA LYS A 278 23.17 34.33 6.74
C LYS A 278 24.38 35.07 7.28
N LEU A 279 24.94 35.99 6.50
CA LEU A 279 25.86 37.01 7.01
C LEU A 279 25.05 37.89 7.96
N LEU A 280 24.97 37.47 9.23
CA LEU A 280 24.63 38.38 10.31
C LEU A 280 25.81 39.36 10.44
N ALA A 281 25.57 40.53 9.88
CA ALA A 281 26.34 41.77 9.92
C ALA A 281 27.39 41.87 11.03
N ALA A 282 28.65 41.64 10.68
CA ALA A 282 29.76 42.23 11.41
C ALA A 282 30.03 43.63 10.82
N SER A 283 29.88 44.65 11.68
CA SER A 283 30.34 46.04 11.55
C SER A 283 29.75 46.91 10.42
N ALA A 284 29.03 47.96 10.81
CA ALA A 284 29.53 49.35 10.72
C ALA A 284 28.38 50.36 10.95
N SER A 285 28.55 51.24 11.94
CA SER A 285 27.94 52.57 11.99
C SER A 285 28.66 53.43 13.04
N PRO A 286 28.70 54.77 12.87
CA PRO A 286 29.96 55.45 12.55
C PRO A 286 30.47 56.38 13.66
N VAL A 287 31.72 56.82 13.45
CA VAL A 287 32.42 57.91 14.13
C VAL A 287 31.53 59.13 14.40
N GLY A 288 31.61 59.70 15.61
CA GLY A 288 31.20 61.08 15.89
C GLY A 288 31.16 61.53 17.36
N LEU A 289 32.22 62.25 17.79
CA LEU A 289 32.29 63.33 18.83
C LEU A 289 32.12 62.88 20.31
N ASN A 290 32.92 63.29 21.31
CA ASN A 290 33.77 64.46 21.55
C ASN A 290 34.81 64.17 22.69
N PRO A 291 35.89 64.96 22.84
CA PRO A 291 36.95 64.71 23.83
C PRO A 291 36.74 65.49 25.12
N VAL A 292 36.88 64.85 26.29
CA VAL A 292 37.18 65.55 27.55
C VAL A 292 38.15 64.71 28.39
N ASN A 293 39.25 65.36 28.75
CA ASN A 293 40.34 64.93 29.64
C ASN A 293 39.90 64.18 30.90
N TYR A 294 40.65 63.12 31.25
CA TYR A 294 41.15 62.96 32.62
C TYR A 294 42.53 62.30 32.60
N VAL A 295 43.49 62.97 33.22
CA VAL A 295 44.87 62.53 33.46
C VAL A 295 44.96 62.00 34.89
N HIS A 296 45.46 60.78 35.07
CA HIS A 296 46.37 60.28 36.13
C HIS A 296 46.32 58.73 36.13
N SER A 297 47.33 57.98 35.67
CA SER A 297 48.67 57.66 36.21
C SER A 297 48.72 56.39 37.09
N ILE A 298 49.53 55.42 36.63
CA ILE A 298 50.51 54.60 37.37
C ILE A 298 50.00 53.51 38.35
N TYR A 299 50.15 52.23 37.99
CA TYR A 299 51.21 51.25 38.37
C TYR A 299 51.00 50.01 37.45
N ASP A 300 51.98 49.63 36.62
CA ASP A 300 52.91 48.47 36.79
C ASP A 300 52.17 47.13 37.10
N GLN A 301 52.46 45.97 36.51
CA GLN A 301 53.63 45.48 35.78
C GLN A 301 53.30 44.11 35.15
N SER A 302 54.02 43.79 34.07
CA SER A 302 54.58 42.49 33.72
C SER A 302 53.72 41.30 33.22
N SER A 303 54.11 40.89 32.01
CA SER A 303 54.53 39.53 31.58
C SER A 303 53.49 38.45 31.24
N ALA A 304 53.44 38.20 29.93
CA ALA A 304 53.53 36.90 29.25
C ALA A 304 53.63 35.61 30.10
N ALA A 305 52.82 34.61 29.77
CA ALA A 305 53.29 33.36 29.14
C ALA A 305 52.13 32.36 28.92
N SER A 306 52.28 31.63 27.83
CA SER A 306 51.57 30.41 27.43
C SER A 306 51.68 29.28 28.46
N SER A 307 50.65 28.44 28.62
CA SER A 307 50.81 26.97 28.62
C SER A 307 49.48 26.21 28.76
N TYR A 308 49.53 24.98 28.22
CA TYR A 308 48.49 23.97 28.02
C TYR A 308 48.04 23.24 29.30
N HIS A 309 46.98 22.43 29.12
CA HIS A 309 46.41 21.36 29.96
C HIS A 309 45.34 21.84 30.96
N HIS A 310 44.13 21.28 31.03
CA HIS A 310 43.78 19.86 31.18
C HIS A 310 42.33 19.59 30.74
N HIS A 311 42.10 18.47 30.06
CA HIS A 311 40.80 17.80 30.05
C HIS A 311 40.69 16.97 31.32
N ASP A 312 39.61 17.18 32.09
CA ASP A 312 39.14 16.23 33.09
C ASP A 312 37.67 15.91 32.82
N GLY A 313 37.41 14.61 32.77
CA GLY A 313 36.08 14.03 32.64
C GLY A 313 35.36 13.97 33.98
N SER A 314 34.05 13.75 33.91
CA SER A 314 33.31 13.09 34.97
C SER A 314 32.31 12.12 34.34
N ASP A 315 32.47 10.87 34.75
CA ASP A 315 31.63 9.72 34.48
C ASP A 315 30.21 9.90 35.04
N PHE A 316 29.23 9.33 34.34
CA PHE A 316 28.10 8.67 34.97
C PHE A 316 27.79 7.38 34.20
N ASP A 317 28.29 6.29 34.77
CA ASP A 317 27.82 4.90 34.68
C ASP A 317 26.28 4.81 34.82
N ASN A 318 25.52 3.81 34.34
CA ASN A 318 25.77 2.54 33.68
C ASN A 318 24.37 1.91 33.44
N GLN A 319 24.35 0.81 32.69
CA GLN A 319 23.35 -0.27 32.64
C GLN A 319 22.18 -0.11 31.66
N ASN A 320 22.32 -0.69 30.47
CA ASN A 320 21.73 -2.01 30.22
C ASN A 320 22.30 -2.62 28.93
N SER A 321 23.10 -3.68 29.05
CA SER A 321 23.62 -4.46 27.94
C SER A 321 23.38 -5.93 28.21
N ASP A 322 22.63 -6.59 27.33
CA ASP A 322 22.76 -8.03 27.11
C ASP A 322 22.76 -8.29 25.60
N ALA A 323 23.97 -8.52 25.10
CA ALA A 323 24.25 -8.99 23.75
C ALA A 323 24.54 -10.49 23.82
N TYR A 324 23.80 -11.30 23.06
CA TYR A 324 24.21 -12.66 22.72
C TYR A 324 25.10 -12.61 21.48
N MET A 325 26.41 -12.82 21.67
CA MET A 325 27.38 -13.14 20.63
C MET A 325 27.90 -14.56 20.87
N THR A 326 27.58 -15.48 19.96
CA THR A 326 28.09 -16.86 19.95
C THR A 326 29.56 -16.90 19.51
N GLN A 327 30.42 -17.47 20.36
CA GLN A 327 31.81 -17.78 20.05
C GLN A 327 31.92 -19.08 19.24
N ILE A 328 32.72 -19.03 18.17
CA ILE A 328 33.22 -20.18 17.43
C ILE A 328 34.42 -20.75 18.19
N GLN A 329 34.28 -21.96 18.74
CA GLN A 329 35.42 -22.79 19.15
C GLN A 329 35.66 -23.86 18.09
N GLY A 330 36.79 -23.75 17.39
CA GLY A 330 37.35 -24.83 16.60
C GLY A 330 37.92 -25.90 17.52
N ASN A 331 37.53 -27.15 17.31
CA ASN A 331 38.23 -28.30 17.87
C ASN A 331 38.59 -29.28 16.76
N SER A 332 39.89 -29.48 16.61
CA SER A 332 40.51 -30.50 15.78
C SER A 332 40.35 -31.86 16.44
N ARG A 333 39.78 -32.85 15.74
CA ARG A 333 40.09 -34.26 15.96
C ARG A 333 40.16 -35.02 14.64
N ARG A 334 41.14 -35.91 14.63
CA ARG A 334 41.77 -36.65 13.53
C ARG A 334 41.23 -38.10 13.54
N TRP A 335 40.87 -38.58 12.34
CA TRP A 335 40.89 -39.95 11.76
C TRP A 335 40.62 -41.23 12.58
N GLU A 336 39.69 -42.06 12.05
CA GLU A 336 39.74 -43.51 11.71
C GLU A 336 38.36 -43.85 11.09
N GLY A 337 38.14 -44.64 10.05
CA GLY A 337 38.85 -45.75 9.41
C GLY A 337 37.81 -46.87 9.19
N SER A 338 37.49 -47.19 7.92
CA SER A 338 36.83 -48.42 7.35
C SER A 338 35.89 -48.08 6.21
#